data_AF-A0A7Y3AFQ9-F1
#
_entry.id   AF-A0A7Y3AFQ9-F1
#
_cell.length_a   1.000
_cell.length_b   1.000
_cell.length_c   1.000
_cell.angle_alpha   90.00
_cell.angle_beta   90.00
_cell.angle_gamma   90.00
#
_symmetry.space_group_name_H-M   'P 1'
#
loop_
_entity.id
_entity.type
_entity.pdbx_description
1 polymer ?
#
loop_
_entity_poly.entity_id
_entity_poly.type
_entity_poly.pdbx_seq_one_letter_code
_entity_poly.pdbx_strand_id
1 'polypeptide(L)'
;IHWNRKSILNEDGLRFQDEFIRHKVLDLVGDLTLLGCPMLGHVSAYKAGHSQHLGFMEAIADSPECWELIELRNNGSHSVLDQMMASTKLAGDRLMPFFRQPKAMPSVA
;
A
#
# COMPACT_ATOMS: atom_id res chain seq x y z
N ILE A 1 4.88 -1.37 21.38
CA ILE A 1 5.09 -2.64 22.12
C ILE A 1 6.46 -2.56 22.82
N HIS A 2 6.51 -2.48 24.15
CA HIS A 2 7.77 -2.40 24.90
C HIS A 2 8.16 -3.81 25.36
N TRP A 3 9.34 -4.29 24.98
CA TRP A 3 9.80 -5.64 25.30
C TRP A 3 11.33 -5.70 25.35
N ASN A 4 11.89 -6.65 26.11
CA ASN A 4 13.35 -6.79 26.33
C ASN A 4 13.92 -8.14 25.83
N ARG A 5 13.31 -8.75 24.81
CA ARG A 5 13.60 -10.12 24.32
C ARG A 5 13.26 -11.28 25.26
N LYS A 6 13.09 -11.03 26.55
CA LYS A 6 12.71 -12.05 27.53
C LYS A 6 11.23 -11.94 27.92
N SER A 7 10.73 -10.72 28.04
CA SER A 7 9.34 -10.46 28.43
C SER A 7 8.80 -9.19 27.77
N ILE A 8 7.48 -9.09 27.80
CA ILE A 8 6.74 -7.86 27.55
C ILE A 8 6.84 -7.00 28.82
N LEU A 9 7.05 -5.70 28.66
CA LEU A 9 7.23 -4.74 29.75
C LEU A 9 5.97 -3.92 30.03
N ASN A 10 4.97 -3.96 29.13
CA ASN A 10 3.67 -3.35 29.33
C ASN A 10 2.93 -4.04 30.49
N GLU A 11 2.39 -3.27 31.46
CA GLU A 11 1.70 -3.81 32.65
C GLU A 11 0.52 -4.73 32.28
N ASP A 12 -0.31 -4.31 31.31
CA ASP A 12 -1.43 -5.10 30.81
C ASP A 12 -1.02 -6.19 29.79
N GLY A 13 0.27 -6.31 29.50
CA GLY A 13 0.78 -7.24 28.48
C GLY A 13 0.42 -6.85 27.04
N LEU A 14 0.10 -7.85 26.21
CA LEU A 14 -0.31 -7.68 24.82
C LEU A 14 -1.83 -7.75 24.70
N ARG A 15 -2.40 -7.03 23.74
CA ARG A 15 -3.82 -7.12 23.38
C ARG A 15 -4.15 -8.42 22.67
N PHE A 16 -3.20 -8.94 21.90
CA PHE A 16 -3.29 -10.18 21.16
C PHE A 16 -1.99 -10.97 21.29
N GLN A 17 -2.07 -12.31 21.27
CA GLN A 17 -0.86 -13.15 21.34
C GLN A 17 0.10 -12.90 20.17
N ASP A 18 -0.43 -12.53 19.00
CA ASP A 18 0.26 -12.24 17.75
C ASP A 18 0.33 -10.73 17.43
N GLU A 19 0.25 -9.85 18.45
CA GLU A 19 0.17 -8.39 18.27
C GLU A 19 1.35 -7.81 17.46
N PHE A 20 2.55 -8.37 17.58
CA PHE A 20 3.72 -7.93 16.80
C PHE A 20 3.50 -8.07 15.28
N ILE A 21 2.97 -9.20 14.81
CA ILE A 21 2.75 -9.41 13.37
C ILE A 21 1.52 -8.63 12.91
N ARG A 22 0.47 -8.52 13.74
CA ARG A 22 -0.67 -7.64 13.43
C ARG A 22 -0.25 -6.20 13.25
N HIS A 23 0.68 -5.71 14.08
CA HIS A 23 1.22 -4.36 13.93
C HIS A 23 2.02 -4.22 12.62
N LYS A 24 2.79 -5.24 12.22
CA LYS A 24 3.48 -5.22 10.92
C LYS A 24 2.52 -5.24 9.72
N VAL A 25 1.41 -5.96 9.81
CA VAL A 25 0.34 -5.92 8.80
C VAL A 25 -0.31 -4.53 8.79
N LEU A 26 -0.55 -3.93 9.96
CA LEU A 26 -1.08 -2.57 10.07
C LEU A 26 -0.13 -1.52 9.48
N ASP A 27 1.18 -1.65 9.73
CA ASP A 27 2.22 -0.82 9.12
C ASP A 27 2.16 -0.92 7.59
N LEU A 28 2.09 -2.14 7.03
CA LEU A 28 1.96 -2.36 5.59
C LEU A 28 0.69 -1.71 5.02
N VAL A 29 -0.47 -1.91 5.66
CA VAL A 29 -1.73 -1.29 5.23
C VAL A 29 -1.60 0.23 5.26
N GLY A 30 -1.04 0.79 6.34
CA GLY A 30 -0.81 2.22 6.48
C GLY A 30 0.12 2.79 5.40
N ASP A 31 1.25 2.14 5.15
CA ASP A 31 2.20 2.57 4.12
C ASP A 31 1.54 2.55 2.73
N LEU A 32 0.80 1.50 2.37
CA LEU A 32 0.10 1.41 1.08
C LEU A 32 -0.97 2.50 0.87
N THR A 33 -1.51 3.09 1.94
CA THR A 33 -2.46 4.23 1.78
C THR A 33 -1.79 5.46 1.17
N LEU A 34 -0.47 5.57 1.24
CA LEU A 34 0.28 6.67 0.65
C LEU A 34 0.25 6.68 -0.88
N LEU A 35 -0.15 5.57 -1.53
CA LEU A 35 -0.46 5.56 -2.97
C LEU A 35 -1.61 6.50 -3.35
N GLY A 36 -2.43 6.94 -2.40
CA GLY A 36 -3.51 7.92 -2.62
C GLY A 36 -4.84 7.32 -3.05
N CYS A 37 -4.89 6.02 -3.32
CA CYS A 37 -6.12 5.26 -3.59
C CYS A 37 -6.08 3.89 -2.90
N PRO A 38 -7.23 3.35 -2.47
CA PRO A 38 -7.30 1.97 -1.98
C PRO A 38 -6.82 0.99 -3.03
N MET A 39 -5.96 0.06 -2.64
CA MET A 39 -5.50 -1.02 -3.51
C MET A 39 -6.47 -2.19 -3.42
N LEU A 40 -6.96 -2.65 -4.56
CA LEU A 40 -7.62 -3.94 -4.68
C LEU A 40 -6.61 -4.95 -5.24
N GLY A 41 -6.14 -5.85 -4.38
CA GLY A 41 -5.14 -6.85 -4.77
C GLY A 41 -4.74 -7.77 -3.61
N HIS A 42 -3.83 -8.70 -3.89
CA HIS A 42 -3.23 -9.57 -2.90
C HIS A 42 -1.76 -9.20 -2.70
N VAL A 43 -1.40 -8.82 -1.47
CA VAL A 43 -0.03 -8.44 -1.12
C VAL A 43 0.60 -9.52 -0.23
N SER A 44 1.77 -10.01 -0.63
CA SER A 44 2.58 -10.92 0.16
C SER A 44 3.88 -10.23 0.57
N ALA A 45 4.19 -10.27 1.86
CA ALA A 45 5.34 -9.58 2.43
C ALA A 45 6.11 -10.52 3.38
N TYR A 46 7.39 -10.73 3.10
CA TYR A 46 8.26 -11.58 3.92
C TYR A 46 9.34 -10.74 4.60
N LYS A 47 9.27 -10.64 5.93
CA LYS A 47 10.20 -9.84 6.77
C LYS A 47 10.34 -8.38 6.28
N ALA A 48 9.28 -7.83 5.71
CA ALA A 48 9.25 -6.48 5.16
C ALA A 48 9.10 -5.43 6.28
N GLY A 49 9.59 -4.22 5.99
CA GLY A 49 9.32 -3.00 6.74
C GLY A 49 9.19 -1.82 5.80
N HIS A 50 9.16 -0.61 6.35
CA HIS A 50 8.85 0.62 5.62
C HIS A 50 9.68 0.84 4.35
N SER A 51 10.99 0.53 4.37
CA SER A 51 11.84 0.66 3.19
C SER A 51 11.41 -0.26 2.04
N GLN A 52 11.03 -1.51 2.33
CA GLN A 52 10.50 -2.43 1.31
C GLN A 52 9.11 -2.01 0.84
N HIS A 53 8.27 -1.49 1.73
CA HIS A 53 6.94 -1.00 1.36
C HIS A 53 7.05 0.21 0.42
N LEU A 54 7.96 1.16 0.71
CA LEU A 54 8.25 2.29 -0.17
C LEU A 54 8.71 1.82 -1.55
N GLY A 55 9.70 0.93 -1.61
CA GLY A 55 10.18 0.39 -2.90
C GLY A 55 9.10 -0.35 -3.68
N PHE A 56 8.18 -1.03 -3.01
CA PHE A 56 7.02 -1.65 -3.66
C PHE A 56 6.05 -0.61 -4.22
N MET A 57 5.79 0.48 -3.49
CA MET A 57 4.96 1.58 -3.99
C MET A 57 5.60 2.33 -5.16
N GLU A 58 6.91 2.56 -5.11
CA GLU A 58 7.68 3.13 -6.23
C GLU A 58 7.57 2.24 -7.47
N ALA A 59 7.69 0.92 -7.31
CA ALA A 59 7.52 -0.02 -8.41
C ALA A 59 6.11 -0.01 -9.00
N ILE A 60 5.06 0.08 -8.18
CA ILE A 60 3.68 0.25 -8.66
C ILE A 60 3.56 1.56 -9.46
N ALA A 61 4.15 2.63 -8.93
CA ALA A 61 4.06 3.94 -9.55
C ALA A 61 4.78 4.01 -10.90
N ASP A 62 5.93 3.35 -11.01
CA ASP A 62 6.74 3.32 -12.24
C ASP A 62 6.21 2.35 -13.31
N SER A 63 5.27 1.46 -12.97
CA SER A 63 4.67 0.46 -13.86
C SER A 63 3.14 0.61 -14.02
N PRO A 64 2.65 1.71 -14.63
CA PRO A 64 1.21 1.95 -14.86
C PRO A 64 0.53 0.93 -15.78
N GLU A 65 1.29 0.12 -16.51
CA GLU A 65 0.79 -1.01 -17.30
C GLU A 65 0.40 -2.24 -16.47
N CYS A 66 0.82 -2.30 -15.21
CA CYS A 66 0.60 -3.45 -14.32
C CYS A 66 -0.65 -3.33 -13.45
N TRP A 67 -1.41 -2.24 -13.56
CA TRP A 67 -2.62 -1.99 -12.77
C TRP A 67 -3.61 -1.12 -13.53
N GLU A 68 -4.84 -1.03 -13.02
CA GLU A 68 -5.88 -0.15 -13.55
C GLU A 68 -6.61 0.58 -12.42
N LEU A 69 -7.08 1.81 -12.68
CA LEU A 69 -8.06 2.45 -11.80
C LEU A 69 -9.45 1.96 -12.15
N ILE A 70 -10.13 1.50 -11.12
CA ILE A 70 -11.53 1.09 -11.14
C ILE A 70 -12.35 2.03 -10.27
N GLU A 71 -13.55 2.39 -10.73
CA GLU A 71 -14.55 3.06 -9.90
C GLU A 71 -15.48 1.99 -9.31
N LEU A 72 -15.51 1.88 -7.98
CA LEU A 72 -16.44 0.99 -7.30
C LEU A 72 -17.80 1.67 -7.17
N ARG A 73 -18.80 1.19 -7.92
CA ARG A 73 -20.19 1.65 -7.79
C ARG A 73 -20.92 0.85 -6.72
N ASN A 74 -21.62 1.55 -5.84
CA ASN A 74 -22.37 0.92 -4.76
C ASN A 74 -23.84 0.73 -5.17
N ASN A 75 -24.22 -0.48 -5.56
CA ASN A 75 -25.60 -0.81 -5.97
C ASN A 75 -26.44 -1.49 -4.87
N GLY A 76 -26.10 -1.29 -3.59
CA GLY A 76 -27.03 -1.54 -2.47
C GLY A 76 -27.36 -3.01 -2.15
N SER A 77 -26.62 -3.99 -2.65
CA SER A 77 -26.69 -5.37 -2.18
C SER A 77 -25.32 -6.02 -2.21
N HIS A 78 -25.03 -6.80 -1.17
CA HIS A 78 -23.73 -7.38 -0.84
C HIS A 78 -23.03 -8.09 -2.01
N SER A 79 -22.22 -7.35 -2.77
CA SER A 79 -21.02 -7.88 -3.42
C SER A 79 -20.07 -6.73 -3.69
N VAL A 80 -18.98 -6.67 -2.91
CA VAL A 80 -17.93 -5.64 -3.06
C VAL A 80 -17.18 -5.82 -4.40
N LEU A 81 -17.44 -6.90 -5.15
CA LEU A 81 -16.64 -7.34 -6.30
C LEU A 81 -17.40 -7.47 -7.63
N ASP A 82 -18.73 -7.31 -7.69
CA ASP A 82 -19.47 -7.67 -8.92
C ASP A 82 -19.51 -6.57 -10.00
N GLN A 83 -18.96 -5.38 -9.76
CA GLN A 83 -19.05 -4.28 -10.72
C GLN A 83 -17.73 -3.50 -10.84
N MET A 84 -16.83 -4.01 -11.67
CA MET A 84 -15.72 -3.24 -12.26
C MET A 84 -16.19 -2.65 -13.60
N MET A 85 -16.25 -1.32 -13.70
CA MET A 85 -16.37 -0.64 -15.00
C MET A 85 -15.35 0.48 -15.16
N ALA A 86 -14.79 0.50 -16.38
CA ALA A 86 -13.95 1.49 -17.05
C ALA A 86 -12.48 1.64 -16.55
N SER A 87 -11.59 0.86 -17.18
CA SER A 87 -10.13 1.01 -17.08
C SER A 87 -9.73 2.43 -17.54
N THR A 88 -9.35 3.29 -16.60
CA THR A 88 -8.80 4.61 -16.96
C THR A 88 -7.29 4.52 -17.03
N LYS A 89 -6.78 3.97 -18.13
CA LYS A 89 -5.35 4.02 -18.52
C LYS A 89 -4.80 5.46 -18.54
N LEU A 90 -5.70 6.46 -18.57
CA LEU A 90 -5.45 7.91 -18.52
C LEU A 90 -5.25 8.48 -17.10
N ALA A 91 -5.53 7.73 -16.04
CA ALA A 91 -5.45 8.24 -14.67
C ALA A 91 -4.09 8.00 -14.01
N GLY A 92 -3.22 7.20 -14.63
CA GLY A 92 -1.81 7.04 -14.21
C GLY A 92 -1.11 8.38 -14.03
N ASP A 93 -1.36 9.35 -14.90
CA ASP A 93 -0.75 10.68 -14.81
C ASP A 93 -1.27 11.54 -13.63
N ARG A 94 -2.40 11.18 -13.01
CA ARG A 94 -3.04 11.98 -11.94
C ARG A 94 -2.67 11.56 -10.52
N LEU A 95 -2.25 10.32 -10.30
CA LEU A 95 -1.74 9.85 -9.00
C LEU A 95 -0.26 10.21 -8.78
N MET A 96 0.44 10.60 -9.85
CA MET A 96 1.89 10.73 -9.90
C MET A 96 2.54 12.09 -9.54
N PRO A 97 1.87 13.11 -8.96
CA PRO A 97 2.61 14.31 -8.55
C PRO A 97 3.55 14.10 -7.35
N PHE A 98 3.22 13.16 -6.44
CA PHE A 98 3.90 13.08 -5.13
C PHE A 98 5.13 12.15 -5.09
N PHE A 99 5.22 11.15 -5.98
CA PHE A 99 6.36 10.21 -6.03
C PHE A 99 7.27 10.40 -7.24
N ARG A 100 6.84 11.16 -8.26
CA ARG A 100 7.68 11.47 -9.41
C ARG A 100 8.49 12.72 -9.11
N GLN A 101 9.69 12.55 -8.54
CA GLN A 101 10.73 13.57 -8.74
C GLN A 101 10.88 13.76 -10.25
N PRO A 102 10.89 15.00 -10.79
CA PRO A 102 11.13 15.19 -12.20
C PRO A 102 12.46 14.52 -12.55
N LYS A 103 12.44 13.54 -13.46
CA LYS A 103 13.67 12.98 -14.03
C LYS A 103 14.48 14.18 -14.52
N ALA A 104 15.65 14.41 -13.91
CA ALA A 104 16.56 15.43 -14.40
C ALA A 104 16.77 15.19 -15.89
N MET A 105 16.49 16.19 -16.71
CA MET A 105 16.67 16.08 -18.16
C MET A 105 18.12 15.64 -18.41
N PRO A 106 18.37 14.66 -19.30
CA PRO A 106 19.74 14.34 -19.67
C PRO A 106 20.36 15.62 -20.25
N SER A 107 21.49 16.03 -19.66
CA SER A 107 22.32 17.12 -20.18
C SER A 107 22.64 16.81 -21.63
N VAL A 108 22.02 17.54 -22.55
CA VAL A 108 22.40 17.52 -23.96
C VAL A 108 23.79 18.17 -24.02
N ALA A 109 24.80 17.36 -24.28
CA ALA A 109 26.14 17.81 -24.70
C ALA A 109 26.23 17.77 -26.22
#